data_AF-A0A356X6D4-F1
#
_entry.id   AF-A0A356X6D4-F1
#
_cell.length_a   1.000
_cell.length_b   1.000
_cell.length_c   1.000
_cell.angle_alpha   90.00
_cell.angle_beta   90.00
_cell.angle_gamma   90.00
#
_symmetry.space_group_name_H-M   'P 1'
#
loop_
_entity.id
_entity.type
_entity.pdbx_description
1 polymer ?
#
loop_
_entity_poly.entity_id
_entity_poly.type
_entity_poly.pdbx_seq_one_letter_code
_entity_poly.pdbx_strand_id
1 'polypeptide(L)'
;MSEQNGAVNLTITNNIGTLEFYHPKGNSLPGAILRELAQTITDAGLNDEIRVVVIKSRGDGAFCAGASFDELIAIEDYDTGKEFFMGFALVLNAMRNCPKLIIVRVHGKTVGGGVGIA
;
A
#
# COMPACT_ATOMS: atom_id res chain seq x y z
N MET A 1 3.44 17.11 -2.83
CA MET A 1 4.36 16.26 -3.61
C MET A 1 3.65 15.93 -4.92
N SER A 2 4.35 15.92 -6.06
CA SER A 2 3.70 15.73 -7.36
C SER A 2 3.05 14.34 -7.43
N GLU A 3 1.76 14.29 -7.77
CA GLU A 3 0.98 13.04 -7.91
C GLU A 3 1.52 12.08 -8.98
N GLN A 4 2.57 12.48 -9.72
CA GLN A 4 3.22 11.67 -10.75
C GLN A 4 3.91 10.42 -10.19
N ASN A 5 4.38 10.44 -8.93
CA ASN A 5 5.14 9.33 -8.34
C ASN A 5 4.29 8.45 -7.39
N GLY A 6 2.98 8.68 -7.34
CA GLY A 6 2.09 8.07 -6.35
C GLY A 6 2.12 8.77 -5.00
N ALA A 7 1.23 8.35 -4.11
CA ALA A 7 1.09 8.90 -2.77
C ALA A 7 0.38 7.92 -1.82
N VAL A 8 0.69 8.04 -0.53
CA VAL A 8 -0.08 7.44 0.57
C VAL A 8 -0.56 8.56 1.49
N ASN A 9 -1.84 8.56 1.84
CA ASN A 9 -2.41 9.56 2.74
C ASN A 9 -3.21 8.87 3.85
N LEU A 10 -3.11 9.38 5.08
CA LEU A 10 -3.91 8.95 6.21
C LEU A 10 -4.78 10.11 6.69
N THR A 11 -6.09 9.87 6.80
CA THR A 11 -7.04 10.79 7.43
C THR A 11 -7.71 10.13 8.62
N ILE A 12 -7.94 10.87 9.69
CA ILE A 12 -8.58 10.35 10.90
C ILE A 12 -9.92 11.06 11.07
N THR A 13 -11.01 10.30 11.15
CA THR A 13 -12.35 10.84 11.38
C THR A 13 -13.15 9.84 12.20
N ASN A 14 -13.76 10.28 13.30
CA ASN A 14 -14.55 9.43 14.20
C ASN A 14 -13.79 8.16 14.64
N ASN A 15 -12.51 8.30 14.98
CA ASN A 15 -11.60 7.22 15.34
C ASN A 15 -11.34 6.16 14.24
N ILE A 16 -11.68 6.47 12.99
CA ILE A 16 -11.37 5.64 11.82
C ILE A 16 -10.20 6.28 11.08
N GLY A 17 -9.08 5.56 10.99
CA GLY A 17 -7.93 5.94 10.19
C GLY A 17 -8.11 5.43 8.76
N THR A 18 -8.42 6.30 7.82
CA THR A 18 -8.55 5.95 6.40
C THR A 18 -7.23 6.19 5.69
N LEU A 19 -6.58 5.10 5.31
CA LEU A 19 -5.38 5.09 4.50
C LEU A 19 -5.77 4.95 3.02
N GLU A 20 -5.44 5.96 2.22
CA GLU A 20 -5.64 5.97 0.78
C GLU A 20 -4.29 5.96 0.04
N PHE A 21 -4.05 4.94 -0.78
CA PHE A 21 -2.91 4.90 -1.71
C PHE A 21 -3.32 5.22 -3.15
N TYR A 22 -2.38 5.76 -3.93
CA TYR A 22 -2.60 6.10 -5.33
C TYR A 22 -1.32 5.95 -6.15
N HIS A 23 -1.45 5.53 -7.40
CA HIS A 23 -0.42 5.69 -8.42
C HIS A 23 -1.08 5.81 -9.81
N PRO A 24 -0.63 6.74 -10.68
CA PRO A 24 -1.28 6.99 -11.97
C PRO A 24 -1.28 5.78 -12.91
N LYS A 25 -0.30 4.87 -12.77
CA LYS A 25 -0.24 3.61 -13.53
C LYS A 25 -1.12 2.52 -12.88
N GLY A 26 -2.43 2.74 -12.85
CA GLY A 26 -3.41 1.75 -12.39
C GLY A 26 -3.24 1.32 -10.93
N ASN A 27 -2.82 2.24 -10.06
CA ASN A 27 -2.49 1.93 -8.67
C ASN A 27 -1.45 0.78 -8.53
N SER A 28 -0.50 0.71 -9.47
CA SER A 28 0.74 -0.08 -9.27
C SER A 28 1.52 0.47 -8.08
N LEU A 29 2.25 -0.38 -7.36
CA LEU A 29 2.95 0.00 -6.16
C LEU A 29 4.48 -0.13 -6.34
N PRO A 30 5.17 0.99 -6.66
CA PRO A 30 6.63 1.06 -6.59
C PRO A 30 7.15 0.83 -5.16
N GLY A 31 8.41 0.43 -5.03
CA GLY A 31 9.05 0.12 -3.74
C GLY A 31 8.97 1.26 -2.73
N ALA A 32 9.07 2.51 -3.18
CA ALA A 32 8.89 3.69 -2.32
C ALA A 32 7.48 3.77 -1.72
N ILE A 33 6.45 3.56 -2.54
CA ILE A 33 5.04 3.58 -2.09
C ILE A 33 4.74 2.38 -1.18
N LEU A 34 5.32 1.20 -1.46
CA LEU A 34 5.18 0.02 -0.58
C LEU A 34 5.76 0.29 0.81
N ARG A 35 6.94 0.93 0.90
CA ARG A 35 7.55 1.31 2.17
C ARG A 35 6.71 2.36 2.91
N GLU A 36 6.25 3.39 2.21
CA GLU A 36 5.39 4.44 2.80
C GLU A 36 4.07 3.86 3.30
N LEU A 37 3.46 2.95 2.55
CA LEU A 37 2.24 2.24 2.94
C LEU A 37 2.46 1.38 4.19
N ALA A 38 3.54 0.59 4.23
CA ALA A 38 3.88 -0.24 5.39
C ALA A 38 4.15 0.60 6.65
N GLN A 39 4.88 1.72 6.51
CA GLN A 39 5.14 2.64 7.61
C GLN A 39 3.83 3.27 8.11
N THR A 40 2.99 3.76 7.20
CA THR A 40 1.70 4.39 7.55
C THR A 40 0.75 3.43 8.26
N ILE A 41 0.73 2.14 7.86
CA ILE A 41 -0.05 1.10 8.55
C ILE A 41 0.48 0.88 9.98
N THR A 42 1.80 0.83 10.14
CA THR A 42 2.45 0.67 11.45
C THR A 42 2.11 1.84 12.37
N ASP A 43 2.26 3.07 11.88
CA ASP A 43 1.97 4.29 12.64
C ASP A 43 0.48 4.39 13.00
N ALA A 44 -0.41 4.05 12.06
CA ALA A 44 -1.85 3.98 12.33
C ALA A 44 -2.18 2.94 13.41
N GLY A 45 -1.45 1.82 13.43
CA GLY A 45 -1.54 0.78 14.46
C GLY A 45 -1.17 1.29 15.86
N LEU A 46 -0.23 2.23 15.97
CA LEU A 46 0.25 2.78 17.24
C LEU A 46 -0.49 4.04 17.72
N ASN A 47 -1.28 4.68 16.85
CA ASN A 47 -1.97 5.93 17.19
C ASN A 47 -3.29 5.72 17.96
N ASP A 48 -3.34 6.00 19.26
CA ASP A 48 -4.52 5.80 20.12
C ASP A 48 -5.81 6.51 19.66
N GLU A 49 -5.73 7.53 18.80
CA GLU A 49 -6.92 8.16 18.20
C GLU A 49 -7.63 7.25 17.19
N ILE A 50 -6.92 6.26 16.62
CA ILE A 50 -7.44 5.31 15.64
C ILE A 50 -7.84 4.02 16.34
N ARG A 51 -9.08 3.58 16.14
CA ARG A 51 -9.61 2.28 16.61
C ARG A 51 -9.73 1.25 15.49
N VAL A 52 -9.97 1.70 14.25
CA VAL A 52 -10.09 0.87 13.05
C VAL A 52 -9.32 1.53 11.92
N VAL A 53 -8.58 0.74 11.15
CA VAL A 53 -7.86 1.20 9.96
C VAL A 53 -8.63 0.75 8.72
N VAL A 54 -8.97 1.68 7.84
CA VAL A 54 -9.56 1.39 6.54
C VAL A 54 -8.52 1.64 5.45
N ILE A 55 -8.16 0.62 4.69
CA ILE A 55 -7.26 0.76 3.54
C ILE A 55 -8.09 0.81 2.27
N LYS A 56 -7.83 1.80 1.42
CA LYS A 56 -8.43 1.93 0.09
C LYS A 56 -7.40 2.44 -0.90
N SER A 57 -7.67 2.29 -2.19
CA SER A 57 -6.99 3.09 -3.20
C SER A 57 -7.88 4.21 -3.73
N ARG A 58 -7.24 5.20 -4.34
CA ARG A 58 -7.90 6.36 -4.95
C ARG A 58 -8.45 6.02 -6.35
N GLY A 59 -9.56 6.68 -6.70
CA GLY A 59 -10.22 6.58 -7.99
C GLY A 59 -11.20 5.42 -8.08
N ASP A 60 -11.68 5.17 -9.30
CA ASP A 60 -12.69 4.14 -9.61
C ASP A 60 -12.15 3.05 -10.55
N GLY A 61 -10.84 3.07 -10.81
CA GLY A 61 -10.15 2.17 -11.74
C GLY A 61 -9.76 0.83 -11.10
N ALA A 62 -8.49 0.44 -11.24
CA ALA A 62 -7.96 -0.72 -10.54
C ALA A 62 -7.75 -0.39 -9.05
N PHE A 63 -8.10 -1.31 -8.15
CA PHE A 63 -7.68 -1.19 -6.74
C PHE A 63 -6.16 -1.21 -6.66
N CYS A 64 -5.54 -2.24 -7.26
CA CYS A 64 -4.09 -2.37 -7.36
C CYS A 64 -3.73 -3.26 -8.57
N ALA A 65 -2.92 -2.71 -9.48
CA ALA A 65 -2.41 -3.45 -10.63
C ALA A 65 -1.18 -4.34 -10.32
N GLY A 66 -0.70 -4.35 -9.07
CA GLY A 66 0.47 -5.12 -8.63
C GLY A 66 1.72 -4.27 -8.43
N ALA A 67 2.89 -4.90 -8.54
CA ALA A 67 4.18 -4.21 -8.43
C ALA A 67 4.43 -3.27 -9.62
N SER A 68 5.35 -2.32 -9.46
CA SER A 68 5.77 -1.44 -10.57
C SER A 68 6.43 -2.24 -11.68
N PHE A 69 5.90 -2.12 -12.90
CA PHE A 69 6.51 -2.75 -14.08
C PHE A 69 7.85 -2.09 -14.46
N ASP A 70 7.97 -0.78 -14.26
CA ASP A 70 9.22 -0.05 -14.54
C ASP A 70 10.35 -0.52 -13.62
N GLU A 71 10.05 -0.79 -12.35
CA GLU A 71 11.05 -1.32 -11.41
C GLU A 71 11.38 -2.79 -11.72
N LEU A 72 10.41 -3.59 -12.15
CA LEU A 72 10.63 -4.99 -12.54
C LEU A 72 11.63 -5.11 -13.69
N ILE A 73 11.53 -4.27 -14.72
CA ILE A 73 12.43 -4.31 -15.88
C ILE A 73 13.83 -3.73 -15.57
N ALA A 74 13.97 -2.99 -14.48
CA ALA A 74 15.24 -2.37 -14.05
C ALA A 74 16.08 -3.28 -13.12
N ILE A 75 15.61 -4.50 -12.83
CA ILE A 75 16.35 -5.48 -12.03
C ILE A 75 17.50 -6.05 -12.88
N GLU A 76 18.73 -5.87 -12.41
CA GLU A 76 19.94 -6.36 -13.09
C GLU A 76 20.66 -7.48 -12.32
N ASP A 77 20.34 -7.65 -11.03
CA ASP A 77 21.03 -8.59 -10.14
C ASP A 77 20.09 -9.21 -9.09
N TYR A 78 20.64 -10.17 -8.33
CA TYR A 78 19.89 -10.90 -7.31
C TYR A 78 19.46 -10.03 -6.13
N ASP A 79 20.31 -9.11 -5.68
CA ASP A 79 20.05 -8.30 -4.49
C ASP A 79 18.95 -7.27 -4.77
N THR A 80 19.01 -6.60 -5.92
CA THR A 80 17.94 -5.70 -6.40
C THR A 80 16.64 -6.46 -6.65
N GLY A 81 16.70 -7.65 -7.25
CA GLY A 81 15.53 -8.50 -7.44
C GLY A 81 14.89 -8.94 -6.11
N LYS A 82 15.71 -9.33 -5.13
CA LYS A 82 15.23 -9.68 -3.79
C LYS A 82 14.54 -8.50 -3.11
N GLU A 83 15.11 -7.30 -3.17
CA GLU A 83 14.48 -6.11 -2.61
C GLU A 83 13.11 -5.85 -3.25
N PHE A 84 13.02 -5.89 -4.58
CA PHE A 84 11.78 -5.70 -5.32
C PHE A 84 10.68 -6.68 -4.88
N PHE A 85 10.96 -7.99 -4.88
CA PHE A 85 9.97 -9.00 -4.52
C PHE A 85 9.62 -9.01 -3.02
N MET A 86 10.46 -8.43 -2.16
CA MET A 86 10.14 -8.24 -0.73
C MET A 86 9.26 -7.03 -0.44
N GLY A 87 9.06 -6.12 -1.40
CA GLY A 87 8.27 -4.90 -1.17
C GLY A 87 6.87 -5.16 -0.63
N PHE A 88 6.11 -6.09 -1.23
CA PHE A 88 4.77 -6.45 -0.72
C PHE A 88 4.85 -7.15 0.64
N ALA A 89 5.89 -7.95 0.90
CA ALA A 89 6.04 -8.61 2.19
C ALA A 89 6.15 -7.59 3.35
N LEU A 90 6.73 -6.40 3.10
CA LEU A 90 6.75 -5.31 4.09
C LEU A 90 5.32 -4.87 4.47
N VAL A 91 4.47 -4.62 3.48
CA VAL A 91 3.09 -4.19 3.69
C VAL A 91 2.29 -5.28 4.41
N LEU A 92 2.40 -6.53 3.96
CA LEU A 92 1.67 -7.66 4.58
C LEU A 92 2.13 -7.91 6.02
N ASN A 93 3.41 -7.73 6.31
CA ASN A 93 3.93 -7.80 7.67
C ASN A 93 3.40 -6.66 8.55
N ALA A 94 3.36 -5.43 8.03
CA ALA A 94 2.78 -4.30 8.75
C ALA A 94 1.29 -4.54 9.05
N MET A 95 0.53 -5.07 8.10
CA MET A 95 -0.87 -5.44 8.29
C MET A 95 -1.03 -6.53 9.35
N ARG A 96 -0.23 -7.61 9.29
CA ARG A 96 -0.29 -8.71 10.24
C ARG A 96 0.09 -8.32 11.67
N ASN A 97 1.03 -7.39 11.81
CA ASN A 97 1.51 -6.93 13.12
C ASN A 97 0.71 -5.75 13.67
N CYS A 98 -0.21 -5.17 12.89
CA CYS A 98 -1.05 -4.07 13.35
C CYS A 98 -1.97 -4.55 14.48
N PRO A 99 -1.95 -3.90 15.66
CA PRO A 99 -2.78 -4.32 16.79
C PRO A 99 -4.27 -3.92 16.65
N LYS A 100 -4.65 -3.32 15.51
CA LYS A 100 -6.00 -2.80 15.25
C LYS A 100 -6.65 -3.54 14.11
N LEU A 101 -7.99 -3.55 14.11
CA LEU A 101 -8.76 -4.11 13.01
C LEU A 101 -8.47 -3.33 11.72
N ILE A 102 -8.04 -4.05 10.68
CA ILE A 102 -7.88 -3.53 9.33
C ILE A 102 -9.06 -3.99 8.49
N ILE A 103 -9.68 -3.06 7.77
CA ILE A 103 -10.71 -3.30 6.76
C ILE A 103 -10.17 -2.79 5.43
N VAL A 104 -10.14 -3.64 4.41
CA VAL A 104 -9.69 -3.23 3.08
C VAL A 104 -10.91 -3.04 2.16
N ARG A 105 -11.09 -1.82 1.67
CA ARG A 105 -12.18 -1.44 0.76
C ARG A 105 -11.72 -1.61 -0.69
N VAL A 106 -11.80 -2.85 -1.17
CA VAL A 106 -11.40 -3.23 -2.52
C VAL A 106 -12.43 -2.75 -3.55
N HIS A 107 -11.96 -2.19 -4.67
CA HIS A 107 -12.80 -1.82 -5.82
C HIS A 107 -12.10 -2.15 -7.15
N GLY A 108 -12.84 -2.50 -8.20
CA GLY A 108 -12.23 -2.78 -9.50
C GLY A 108 -11.19 -3.91 -9.47
N LYS A 109 -10.20 -3.85 -10.37
CA LYS A 109 -9.23 -4.94 -10.57
C LYS A 109 -8.19 -4.98 -9.44
N THR A 110 -7.91 -6.18 -8.95
CA THR A 110 -6.90 -6.46 -7.91
C THR A 110 -6.04 -7.61 -8.38
N VAL A 111 -4.74 -7.39 -8.57
CA VAL A 111 -3.84 -8.33 -9.25
C VAL A 111 -2.51 -8.47 -8.51
N GLY A 112 -1.93 -9.68 -8.56
CA GLY A 112 -0.59 -9.95 -8.03
C GLY A 112 -0.50 -9.64 -6.54
N GLY A 113 0.53 -8.87 -6.13
CA GLY A 113 0.71 -8.46 -4.74
C GLY A 113 -0.48 -7.69 -4.15
N GLY A 114 -1.30 -7.04 -4.99
CA GLY A 114 -2.53 -6.37 -4.54
C GLY A 114 -3.56 -7.33 -3.94
N VAL A 115 -3.56 -8.61 -4.35
CA VAL A 115 -4.42 -9.66 -3.75
C VAL A 115 -3.98 -9.98 -2.33
N GLY A 116 -2.70 -9.82 -1.99
CA GLY A 116 -2.26 -9.99 -0.61
C GLY A 116 -2.76 -8.86 0.30
N ILE A 117 -2.97 -7.67 -0.25
CA ILE A 117 -3.50 -6.51 0.50
C ILE A 117 -5.03 -6.66 0.69
N ALA A 118 -5.73 -7.21 -0.30
CA ALA A 118 -7.19 -7.41 -0.28
C ALA A 118 -7.64 -8.53 0.67
#